data_AF-A0A960PEN8-F1
#
_entry.id   AF-A0A960PEN8-F1
#
_cell.length_a   1.000
_cell.length_b   1.000
_cell.length_c   1.000
_cell.angle_alpha   90.00
_cell.angle_beta   90.00
_cell.angle_gamma   90.00
#
_symmetry.space_group_name_H-M   'P 1'
#
loop_
_entity.id
_entity.type
_entity.pdbx_description
1 polymer ?
#
loop_
_entity_poly.entity_id
_entity_poly.type
_entity_poly.pdbx_seq_one_letter_code
_entity_poly.pdbx_strand_id
1 'polypeptide(L)'
;MKRKYYFMSVALYLLVSLAIFSGCKTAPETGNIAADNTDQAKTANESVPKNENSSTPPETTPEGQTTAPASVSQTPSEAYKAAYAARKNKDIAALKKLMSKDMLEFFEIFGDGKPNAVDEGLRQLTEKPQGPTDETRNEKINGETATLEYLNEKGEWKTMDLIKENGSWKLTIAKMDQPDQR
;
A
#
# COMPACT_ATOMS: atom_id res chain seq x y z
N MET A 1 -39.04 0.93 -24.21
CA MET A 1 -38.25 2.08 -24.67
C MET A 1 -38.50 3.28 -23.76
N LYS A 2 -37.61 3.54 -22.78
CA LYS A 2 -37.58 4.80 -22.01
C LYS A 2 -36.12 5.11 -21.63
N ARG A 3 -35.40 5.71 -22.57
CA ARG A 3 -34.13 6.42 -22.35
C ARG A 3 -34.26 7.74 -23.10
N LYS A 4 -33.99 8.85 -22.42
CA LYS A 4 -33.84 10.24 -22.87
C LYS A 4 -34.65 11.12 -21.92
N TYR A 5 -34.01 11.65 -20.87
CA TYR A 5 -34.24 12.97 -20.25
C TYR A 5 -33.24 13.13 -19.09
N TYR A 6 -31.94 13.21 -19.40
CA TYR A 6 -30.90 13.63 -18.43
C TYR A 6 -29.74 14.29 -19.19
N PHE A 7 -30.05 15.14 -20.17
CA PHE A 7 -29.04 15.86 -20.96
C PHE A 7 -29.26 17.37 -20.99
N MET A 8 -29.94 17.91 -19.98
CA MET A 8 -30.24 19.34 -19.92
C MET A 8 -30.16 19.86 -18.48
N SER A 9 -28.93 19.96 -17.97
CA SER A 9 -28.61 20.77 -16.78
C SER A 9 -27.15 21.20 -16.84
N VAL A 10 -26.79 21.83 -17.97
CA VAL A 10 -25.60 22.67 -18.09
C VAL A 10 -26.07 23.99 -18.67
N ALA A 11 -26.51 24.89 -17.80
CA ALA A 11 -26.47 26.33 -18.02
C ALA A 11 -26.90 27.02 -16.73
N LEU A 12 -26.14 28.05 -16.37
CA LEU A 12 -26.60 29.19 -15.56
C LEU A 12 -26.60 29.00 -14.04
N TYR A 13 -25.43 29.09 -13.41
CA TYR A 13 -25.25 29.93 -12.21
C TYR A 13 -23.77 30.36 -12.10
N LEU A 14 -23.44 31.40 -12.85
CA LEU A 14 -22.19 32.16 -12.76
C LEU A 14 -22.56 33.51 -12.14
N LEU A 15 -22.52 33.60 -10.81
CA LEU A 15 -22.69 34.86 -10.07
C LEU A 15 -21.71 34.91 -8.88
N VAL A 16 -20.62 35.63 -9.13
CA VAL A 16 -19.96 36.62 -8.26
C VAL A 16 -20.25 36.52 -6.76
N SER A 17 -19.22 36.26 -5.98
CA SER A 17 -19.05 36.83 -4.63
C SER A 17 -17.57 36.96 -4.32
N LEU A 18 -17.06 38.16 -4.57
CA LEU A 18 -15.76 38.68 -4.15
C LEU A 18 -15.90 39.07 -2.65
N ALA A 19 -15.16 38.42 -1.75
CA ALA A 19 -14.99 38.90 -0.37
C ALA A 19 -13.51 38.86 -0.01
N ILE A 20 -12.98 40.07 0.13
CA ILE A 20 -11.60 40.41 0.48
C ILE A 20 -11.46 40.23 1.99
N PHE A 21 -10.60 39.33 2.45
CA PHE A 21 -10.08 39.37 3.82
C PHE A 21 -8.61 39.81 3.78
N SER A 22 -8.42 41.11 4.00
CA SER A 22 -7.16 41.67 4.49
C SER A 22 -7.15 41.57 6.01
N GLY A 23 -6.09 40.99 6.60
CA GLY A 23 -5.92 40.87 8.04
C GLY A 23 -4.47 40.64 8.48
N CYS A 24 -3.83 41.74 8.87
CA CYS A 24 -2.53 41.99 9.51
C CYS A 24 -1.66 40.85 10.12
N LYS A 25 -0.38 40.85 9.67
CA LYS A 25 0.90 40.99 10.41
C LYS A 25 0.98 40.56 11.89
N THR A 26 1.96 39.69 12.17
CA THR A 26 3.03 39.93 13.17
C THR A 26 4.37 39.38 12.66
N ALA A 27 5.43 40.10 13.00
CA ALA A 27 6.79 40.05 12.46
C ALA A 27 7.72 39.08 13.27
N PRO A 28 9.03 39.00 12.95
CA PRO A 28 9.91 37.89 13.31
C PRO A 28 10.62 38.08 14.66
N GLU A 29 11.00 36.98 15.31
CA GLU A 29 12.06 36.98 16.31
C GLU A 29 13.37 36.47 15.70
N THR A 30 14.30 37.40 15.52
CA THR A 30 15.73 37.15 15.34
C THR A 30 16.40 37.49 16.67
N GLY A 31 17.15 36.54 17.23
CA GLY A 31 18.01 36.75 18.41
C GLY A 31 19.27 35.90 18.30
N ASN A 32 20.30 36.46 17.64
CA ASN A 32 21.69 35.99 17.64
C ASN A 32 22.40 36.38 18.93
N ILE A 33 23.24 35.50 19.48
CA ILE A 33 24.59 35.78 20.06
C ILE A 33 25.38 34.46 19.90
N ALA A 34 26.29 34.27 18.95
CA ALA A 34 27.64 34.84 18.71
C ALA A 34 28.81 34.04 19.35
N ALA A 35 29.76 33.68 18.47
CA ALA A 35 31.21 33.44 18.63
C ALA A 35 31.65 32.29 19.57
N ASP A 36 32.75 31.56 19.34
CA ASP A 36 33.99 31.91 18.65
C ASP A 36 34.74 30.65 18.17
N ASN A 37 35.62 30.90 17.21
CA ASN A 37 36.56 30.08 16.44
C ASN A 37 37.36 29.02 17.23
N THR A 38 37.82 27.97 16.53
CA THR A 38 39.22 27.92 16.03
C THR A 38 39.48 26.65 15.22
N ASP A 39 40.19 26.93 14.15
CA ASP A 39 40.72 26.14 13.06
C ASP A 39 41.64 24.96 13.42
N GLN A 40 41.81 24.14 12.38
CA GLN A 40 43.00 23.36 12.00
C GLN A 40 43.22 21.93 12.55
N ALA A 41 42.83 21.00 11.68
CA ALA A 41 43.71 20.21 10.81
C ALA A 41 44.39 18.92 11.32
N LYS A 42 44.11 17.87 10.53
CA LYS A 42 45.01 16.82 10.03
C LYS A 42 45.30 15.64 10.97
N THR A 43 44.86 14.45 10.55
CA THR A 43 45.73 13.37 10.01
C THR A 43 44.92 12.10 9.73
N ALA A 44 45.19 11.49 8.58
CA ALA A 44 44.64 10.22 8.10
C ALA A 44 45.28 9.02 8.81
N ASN A 45 44.50 7.97 9.08
CA ASN A 45 44.60 6.60 8.54
C ASN A 45 43.68 5.68 9.36
N GLU A 46 42.69 5.04 8.73
CA GLU A 46 42.75 3.63 8.33
C GLU A 46 42.53 2.67 9.50
N SER A 47 41.31 2.16 9.64
CA SER A 47 40.99 0.73 9.45
C SER A 47 39.54 0.42 9.83
N VAL A 48 38.97 -0.46 9.01
CA VAL A 48 37.58 -0.93 8.89
C VAL A 48 37.23 -1.87 10.06
N PRO A 49 35.95 -2.02 10.45
CA PRO A 49 35.29 -3.27 10.08
C PRO A 49 33.90 -3.05 9.46
N LYS A 50 33.80 -3.57 8.25
CA LYS A 50 32.63 -3.80 7.42
C LYS A 50 31.98 -5.05 8.02
N ASN A 51 30.76 -4.94 8.52
CA ASN A 51 29.99 -6.11 8.92
C ASN A 51 29.43 -6.79 7.67
N GLU A 52 30.31 -7.54 7.00
CA GLU A 52 29.95 -8.59 6.05
C GLU A 52 29.67 -9.86 6.85
N ASN A 53 28.40 -10.23 7.00
CA ASN A 53 28.08 -11.61 7.34
C ASN A 53 27.79 -12.36 6.03
N SER A 54 28.87 -12.75 5.35
CA SER A 54 28.86 -13.82 4.37
C SER A 54 28.76 -15.15 5.09
N SER A 55 27.78 -15.97 4.72
CA SER A 55 27.82 -17.41 4.94
C SER A 55 27.24 -18.07 3.70
N THR A 56 28.10 -18.77 2.98
CA THR A 56 27.80 -19.70 1.89
C THR A 56 28.76 -20.89 2.07
N PRO A 57 28.50 -22.09 1.54
CA PRO A 57 27.29 -22.93 1.46
C PRO A 57 27.50 -24.26 2.24
N PRO A 58 26.55 -25.20 2.19
CA PRO A 58 26.95 -26.50 1.63
C PRO A 58 26.06 -26.92 0.46
N GLU A 59 26.72 -27.18 -0.67
CA GLU A 59 26.18 -27.85 -1.84
C GLU A 59 26.50 -29.35 -1.74
N THR A 60 25.49 -30.23 -1.96
CA THR A 60 25.51 -31.42 -2.84
C THR A 60 24.15 -32.17 -2.75
N THR A 61 23.18 -31.76 -3.59
CA THR A 61 22.43 -32.48 -4.68
C THR A 61 22.41 -34.04 -4.69
N PRO A 62 21.36 -34.81 -5.11
CA PRO A 62 20.40 -34.55 -6.23
C PRO A 62 18.89 -34.87 -6.08
N GLU A 63 18.12 -34.18 -6.95
CA GLU A 63 16.92 -34.58 -7.73
C GLU A 63 15.54 -34.80 -7.06
N GLY A 64 14.56 -33.97 -7.48
CA GLY A 64 13.13 -34.25 -7.30
C GLY A 64 12.15 -33.09 -7.56
N GLN A 65 12.01 -32.67 -8.83
CA GLN A 65 10.86 -31.94 -9.41
C GLN A 65 10.58 -30.47 -9.02
N THR A 66 11.02 -29.62 -9.95
CA THR A 66 10.54 -28.31 -10.37
C THR A 66 9.06 -28.02 -10.14
N THR A 67 8.77 -27.08 -9.23
CA THR A 67 7.79 -26.00 -9.45
C THR A 67 8.36 -24.77 -8.76
N ALA A 68 8.66 -23.72 -9.53
CA ALA A 68 9.23 -22.49 -8.98
C ALA A 68 8.37 -21.97 -7.81
N PRO A 69 8.94 -21.67 -6.63
CA PRO A 69 8.14 -21.11 -5.54
C PRO A 69 7.68 -19.74 -6.02
N ALA A 70 6.37 -19.58 -6.16
CA ALA A 70 5.76 -18.26 -6.14
C ALA A 70 6.35 -17.54 -4.93
N SER A 71 7.01 -16.40 -5.14
CA SER A 71 7.67 -15.64 -4.10
C SER A 71 6.76 -15.53 -2.88
N VAL A 72 7.09 -16.28 -1.82
CA VAL A 72 6.35 -16.24 -0.57
C VAL A 72 6.61 -14.85 -0.01
N SER A 73 5.62 -13.96 -0.01
CA SER A 73 5.75 -12.64 0.62
C SER A 73 6.06 -12.87 2.11
N GLN A 74 7.27 -12.50 2.53
CA GLN A 74 7.78 -12.79 3.87
C GLN A 74 7.18 -11.81 4.89
N THR A 75 6.79 -10.61 4.45
CA THR A 75 6.16 -9.58 5.28
C THR A 75 4.81 -9.09 4.72
N PRO A 76 3.91 -8.54 5.55
CA PRO A 76 2.68 -7.88 5.10
C PRO A 76 2.93 -6.78 4.06
N SER A 77 3.94 -5.94 4.28
CA SER A 77 4.31 -4.86 3.34
C SER A 77 4.75 -5.39 1.99
N GLU A 78 5.51 -6.50 1.93
CA GLU A 78 5.86 -7.15 0.68
C GLU A 78 4.64 -7.69 -0.07
N ALA A 79 3.68 -8.28 0.66
CA ALA A 79 2.43 -8.75 0.06
C ALA A 79 1.62 -7.60 -0.52
N TYR A 80 1.51 -6.47 0.19
CA TYR A 80 0.86 -5.27 -0.32
C TYR A 80 1.55 -4.75 -1.58
N LYS A 81 2.88 -4.61 -1.59
CA LYS A 81 3.63 -4.14 -2.76
C LYS A 81 3.50 -5.08 -3.96
N ALA A 82 3.52 -6.38 -3.72
CA ALA A 82 3.26 -7.38 -4.75
C ALA A 82 1.85 -7.23 -5.33
N ALA A 83 0.82 -7.05 -4.47
CA ALA A 83 -0.55 -6.86 -4.92
C ALA A 83 -0.72 -5.52 -5.65
N TYR A 84 -0.01 -4.49 -5.21
CA TYR A 84 0.03 -3.19 -5.84
C TYR A 84 0.55 -3.30 -7.27
N ALA A 85 1.70 -3.95 -7.46
CA ALA A 85 2.30 -4.18 -8.76
C ALA A 85 1.42 -5.07 -9.66
N ALA A 86 0.85 -6.15 -9.11
CA ALA A 86 -0.06 -7.02 -9.84
C ALA A 86 -1.30 -6.26 -10.34
N ARG A 87 -1.87 -5.38 -9.50
CA ARG A 87 -3.00 -4.53 -9.88
C ARG A 87 -2.64 -3.56 -10.99
N LYS A 88 -1.50 -2.86 -10.86
CA LYS A 88 -0.99 -1.93 -11.87
C LYS A 88 -0.77 -2.62 -13.23
N ASN A 89 -0.29 -3.86 -13.20
CA ASN A 89 -0.02 -4.66 -14.40
C ASN A 89 -1.24 -5.45 -14.91
N LYS A 90 -2.39 -5.32 -14.26
CA LYS A 90 -3.61 -6.11 -14.54
C LYS A 90 -3.38 -7.63 -14.51
N ASP A 91 -2.45 -8.10 -13.67
CA ASP A 91 -2.13 -9.51 -13.50
C ASP A 91 -3.13 -10.17 -12.54
N ILE A 92 -4.23 -10.65 -13.12
CA ILE A 92 -5.32 -11.30 -12.38
C ILE A 92 -4.84 -12.59 -11.70
N ALA A 93 -3.91 -13.32 -12.31
CA ALA A 93 -3.40 -14.57 -11.75
C ALA A 93 -2.53 -14.31 -10.52
N ALA A 94 -1.69 -13.28 -10.55
CA ALA A 94 -0.92 -12.85 -9.39
C ALA A 94 -1.83 -12.30 -8.29
N LEU A 95 -2.82 -11.45 -8.65
CA LEU A 95 -3.79 -10.93 -7.69
C LEU A 95 -4.52 -12.05 -6.95
N LYS A 96 -5.01 -13.08 -7.65
CA LYS A 96 -5.66 -14.24 -7.01
C LYS A 96 -4.80 -14.90 -5.94
N LYS A 97 -3.49 -15.02 -6.17
CA LYS A 97 -2.56 -15.64 -5.21
C LYS A 97 -2.31 -14.77 -3.98
N LEU A 98 -2.42 -13.45 -4.14
CA LEU A 98 -2.18 -12.44 -3.11
C LEU A 98 -3.45 -12.08 -2.32
N MET A 99 -4.62 -12.54 -2.75
CA MET A 99 -5.87 -12.42 -2.01
C MET A 99 -6.08 -13.64 -1.11
N SER A 100 -6.52 -13.38 0.11
CA SER A 100 -6.96 -14.36 1.09
C SER A 100 -8.19 -15.11 0.62
N LYS A 101 -8.46 -16.26 1.25
CA LYS A 101 -9.61 -17.09 0.90
C LYS A 101 -10.94 -16.34 1.08
N ASP A 102 -11.11 -15.58 2.16
CA ASP A 102 -12.31 -14.81 2.44
C ASP A 102 -12.54 -13.70 1.40
N MET A 103 -11.48 -13.03 0.96
CA MET A 103 -11.57 -12.02 -0.10
C MET A 103 -12.00 -12.62 -1.44
N LEU A 104 -11.50 -13.82 -1.77
CA LEU A 104 -11.91 -14.54 -2.98
C LEU A 104 -13.38 -15.00 -2.89
N GLU A 105 -13.79 -15.55 -1.75
CA GLU A 105 -15.17 -15.96 -1.48
C GLU A 105 -16.14 -14.77 -1.57
N PHE A 106 -15.74 -13.59 -1.10
CA PHE A 106 -16.54 -12.37 -1.25
C PHE A 106 -16.80 -12.00 -2.70
N PHE A 107 -15.81 -12.14 -3.60
CA PHE A 107 -16.05 -11.91 -5.01
C PHE A 107 -16.98 -12.97 -5.62
N GLU A 108 -16.90 -14.23 -5.18
CA GLU A 108 -17.82 -15.28 -5.61
C GLU A 108 -19.27 -14.97 -5.20
N ILE A 109 -19.47 -14.58 -3.94
CA ILE A 109 -20.78 -14.22 -3.40
C ILE A 109 -21.33 -12.98 -4.10
N PHE A 110 -20.54 -11.91 -4.23
CA PHE A 110 -20.96 -10.66 -4.87
C PHE A 110 -21.24 -10.84 -6.38
N GLY A 111 -20.59 -11.82 -7.01
CA GLY A 111 -20.86 -12.19 -8.40
C GLY A 111 -22.05 -13.12 -8.60
N ASP A 112 -22.86 -13.38 -7.57
CA ASP A 112 -23.99 -14.32 -7.57
C ASP A 112 -23.58 -15.76 -7.96
N GLY A 113 -22.36 -16.18 -7.63
CA GLY A 113 -21.84 -17.51 -7.97
C GLY A 113 -21.64 -17.75 -9.48
N LYS A 114 -21.61 -16.69 -10.30
CA LYS A 114 -21.34 -16.81 -11.74
C LYS A 114 -19.97 -17.43 -11.99
N PRO A 115 -19.82 -18.28 -13.01
CA PRO A 115 -18.51 -18.71 -13.47
C PRO A 115 -17.63 -17.48 -13.74
N ASN A 116 -16.43 -17.45 -13.17
CA ASN A 116 -15.46 -16.35 -13.26
C ASN A 116 -15.79 -15.08 -12.46
N ALA A 117 -16.71 -15.14 -11.48
CA ALA A 117 -17.02 -14.01 -10.60
C ALA A 117 -15.77 -13.41 -9.93
N VAL A 118 -14.84 -14.26 -9.48
CA VAL A 118 -13.55 -13.84 -8.91
C VAL A 118 -12.72 -13.04 -9.91
N ASP A 119 -12.51 -13.57 -11.11
CA ASP A 119 -11.69 -12.95 -12.16
C ASP A 119 -12.26 -11.60 -12.57
N GLU A 120 -13.58 -11.51 -12.69
CA GLU A 120 -14.27 -10.28 -13.03
C GLU A 120 -14.20 -9.25 -11.90
N GLY A 121 -14.38 -9.68 -10.65
CA GLY A 121 -14.21 -8.81 -9.48
C GLY A 121 -12.79 -8.25 -9.36
N LEU A 122 -11.77 -9.09 -9.59
CA LEU A 122 -10.37 -8.68 -9.62
C LEU A 122 -10.06 -7.79 -10.83
N ARG A 123 -10.65 -8.05 -12.00
CA ARG A 123 -10.52 -7.17 -13.17
C ARG A 123 -11.09 -5.79 -12.87
N GLN A 124 -12.28 -5.71 -12.29
CA GLN A 124 -12.88 -4.44 -11.87
C GLN A 124 -12.02 -3.72 -10.83
N LEU A 125 -11.36 -4.45 -9.92
CA LEU A 125 -10.40 -3.87 -8.98
C LEU A 125 -9.21 -3.21 -9.72
N THR A 126 -8.71 -3.81 -10.80
CA THR A 126 -7.62 -3.22 -11.61
C THR A 126 -8.02 -1.94 -12.36
N GLU A 127 -9.31 -1.75 -12.65
CA GLU A 127 -9.81 -0.53 -13.30
C GLU A 127 -10.12 0.60 -12.30
N LYS A 128 -10.27 0.28 -11.02
CA LYS A 128 -10.45 1.31 -9.98
C LYS A 128 -9.14 2.10 -9.80
N PRO A 129 -9.22 3.40 -9.46
CA PRO A 129 -8.04 4.18 -9.07
C PRO A 129 -7.27 3.51 -7.93
N GLN A 130 -5.94 3.57 -8.02
CA GLN A 130 -5.01 3.08 -7.01
C GLN A 130 -4.29 4.28 -6.38
N GLY A 131 -3.69 4.09 -5.21
CA GLY A 131 -2.81 5.09 -4.60
C GLY A 131 -1.66 5.50 -5.54
N PRO A 132 -1.07 6.69 -5.33
CA PRO A 132 0.00 7.19 -6.19
C PRO A 132 1.31 6.38 -6.07
N THR A 133 1.54 5.75 -4.92
CA THR A 133 2.74 4.96 -4.61
C THR A 133 2.36 3.67 -3.88
N ASP A 134 3.30 2.72 -3.84
CA ASP A 134 3.22 1.47 -3.08
C ASP A 134 3.78 1.60 -1.66
N GLU A 135 3.89 2.83 -1.16
CA GLU A 135 4.41 3.11 0.18
C GLU A 135 3.50 2.54 1.26
N THR A 136 4.13 1.90 2.25
CA THR A 136 3.49 1.37 3.44
C THR A 136 4.21 1.86 4.69
N ARG A 137 3.48 1.94 5.81
CA ARG A 137 4.04 2.27 7.12
C ARG A 137 3.25 1.63 8.25
N ASN A 138 3.76 1.76 9.48
CA ASN A 138 3.08 1.33 10.70
C ASN A 138 2.60 -0.12 10.66
N GLU A 139 3.40 -1.01 10.06
CA GLU A 139 3.11 -2.44 10.03
C GLU A 139 3.11 -3.01 11.46
N LYS A 140 2.05 -3.75 11.79
CA LYS A 140 1.88 -4.46 13.07
C LYS A 140 1.49 -5.89 12.79
N ILE A 141 2.30 -6.83 13.25
CA ILE A 141 2.06 -8.27 13.09
C ILE A 141 1.58 -8.85 14.43
N ASN A 142 0.44 -9.52 14.40
CA ASN A 142 -0.18 -10.21 15.53
C ASN A 142 -0.42 -11.68 15.15
N GLY A 143 0.64 -12.50 15.26
CA GLY A 143 0.61 -13.90 14.87
C GLY A 143 0.37 -14.07 13.36
N GLU A 144 -0.80 -14.61 13.00
CA GLU A 144 -1.20 -14.84 11.60
C GLU A 144 -1.99 -13.67 11.01
N THR A 145 -2.18 -12.57 11.74
CA THR A 145 -2.85 -11.36 11.24
C THR A 145 -1.91 -10.18 11.29
N ALA A 146 -2.13 -9.19 10.44
CA ALA A 146 -1.37 -7.95 10.44
C ALA A 146 -2.21 -6.77 9.98
N THR A 147 -1.80 -5.58 10.39
CA THR A 147 -2.31 -4.30 9.87
C THR A 147 -1.16 -3.49 9.33
N LEU A 148 -1.37 -2.75 8.25
CA LEU A 148 -0.45 -1.71 7.78
C LEU A 148 -1.21 -0.48 7.32
N GLU A 149 -0.54 0.66 7.25
CA GLU A 149 -1.06 1.86 6.60
C GLU A 149 -0.53 1.97 5.18
N TYR A 150 -1.39 2.37 4.25
CA TYR A 150 -1.08 2.60 2.84
C TYR A 150 -1.72 3.91 2.34
N LEU A 151 -1.19 4.48 1.27
CA LEU A 151 -1.80 5.64 0.61
C LEU A 151 -2.93 5.20 -0.33
N ASN A 152 -4.14 5.76 -0.14
CA ASN A 152 -5.24 5.58 -1.09
C ASN A 152 -5.07 6.49 -2.32
N GLU A 153 -6.02 6.43 -3.26
CA GLU A 153 -6.04 7.23 -4.48
C GLU A 153 -6.05 8.76 -4.25
N LYS A 154 -6.42 9.20 -3.03
CA LYS A 154 -6.42 10.60 -2.62
C LYS A 154 -5.13 11.03 -1.91
N GLY A 155 -4.17 10.11 -1.74
CA GLY A 155 -2.97 10.36 -0.94
C GLY A 155 -3.23 10.42 0.57
N GLU A 156 -4.35 9.84 1.02
CA GLU A 156 -4.65 9.70 2.44
C GLU A 156 -4.15 8.35 2.95
N TRP A 157 -3.52 8.34 4.13
CA TRP A 157 -3.18 7.10 4.81
C TRP A 157 -4.46 6.38 5.28
N LYS A 158 -4.59 5.10 4.91
CA LYS A 158 -5.66 4.19 5.33
C LYS A 158 -5.05 2.91 5.90
N THR A 159 -5.74 2.28 6.83
CA THR A 159 -5.34 0.98 7.37
C THR A 159 -5.87 -0.14 6.47
N MET A 160 -5.06 -1.16 6.23
CA MET A 160 -5.42 -2.41 5.57
C MET A 160 -5.06 -3.59 6.45
N ASP A 161 -5.96 -4.58 6.46
CA ASP A 161 -5.75 -5.84 7.15
C ASP A 161 -5.16 -6.88 6.19
N LEU A 162 -4.27 -7.71 6.75
CA LEU A 162 -3.65 -8.83 6.07
C LEU A 162 -3.72 -10.08 6.96
N ILE A 163 -3.80 -11.24 6.33
CA ILE A 163 -3.77 -12.54 6.99
C ILE A 163 -2.69 -13.41 6.36
N LYS A 164 -2.06 -14.25 7.19
CA LYS A 164 -1.07 -15.23 6.77
C LYS A 164 -1.78 -16.56 6.53
N GLU A 165 -1.81 -17.01 5.28
CA GLU A 165 -2.36 -18.31 4.90
C GLU A 165 -1.24 -19.15 4.28
N ASN A 166 -1.06 -20.39 4.75
CA ASN A 166 -0.06 -21.31 4.22
C ASN A 166 1.35 -20.68 4.14
N GLY A 167 1.72 -19.92 5.17
CA GLY A 167 3.02 -19.24 5.25
C GLY A 167 3.15 -17.96 4.43
N SER A 168 2.15 -17.56 3.65
CA SER A 168 2.18 -16.35 2.80
C SER A 168 1.21 -15.28 3.31
N TRP A 169 1.66 -14.03 3.36
CA TRP A 169 0.80 -12.88 3.66
C TRP A 169 -0.11 -12.54 2.47
N LYS A 170 -1.36 -12.23 2.76
CA LYS A 170 -2.40 -11.95 1.77
C LYS A 170 -3.34 -10.84 2.21
N LEU A 171 -3.90 -10.13 1.25
CA LEU A 171 -4.90 -9.08 1.48
C LEU A 171 -6.24 -9.75 1.85
N THR A 172 -6.84 -9.30 2.94
CA THR A 172 -8.11 -9.81 3.46
C THR A 172 -9.16 -8.73 3.49
N ILE A 173 -10.43 -9.12 3.54
CA ILE A 173 -11.48 -8.18 3.88
C ILE A 173 -11.20 -7.82 5.33
N ALA A 174 -11.20 -6.52 5.65
CA ALA A 174 -11.02 -6.09 7.02
C ALA A 174 -11.92 -6.95 7.91
N LYS A 175 -11.37 -7.53 8.99
CA LYS A 175 -12.27 -8.06 10.01
C LYS A 175 -13.02 -6.84 10.45
N MET A 176 -14.30 -6.80 10.11
CA MET A 176 -15.18 -5.70 10.45
C MET A 176 -15.16 -5.67 11.98
N ASP A 177 -14.26 -4.86 12.54
CA ASP A 177 -14.25 -4.56 13.95
C ASP A 177 -15.64 -4.02 14.20
N GLN A 178 -16.48 -4.84 14.82
CA GLN A 178 -17.75 -4.36 15.31
C GLN A 178 -17.41 -3.09 16.11
N PRO A 179 -18.09 -1.96 15.82
CA PRO A 179 -17.74 -0.69 16.42
C PRO A 179 -17.61 -0.91 17.92
N ASP A 180 -16.44 -0.57 18.47
CA ASP A 180 -16.15 -0.58 19.89
C ASP A 180 -17.27 0.20 20.57
N GLN A 181 -18.27 -0.51 21.10
CA GLN A 181 -19.35 0.09 21.87
C GLN A 181 -18.75 0.46 23.21
N ARG A 182 -18.14 1.65 23.27
CA ARG A 182 -17.76 2.33 24.50
C ARG A 182 -18.46 3.67 24.60
#